data_AF-A0A954YGY2-F1
#
_entry.id   AF-A0A954YGY2-F1
#
_cell.length_a   1.000
_cell.length_b   1.000
_cell.length_c   1.000
_cell.angle_alpha   90.00
_cell.angle_beta   90.00
_cell.angle_gamma   90.00
#
_symmetry.space_group_name_H-M   'P 1'
#
loop_
_entity.id
_entity.type
_entity.pdbx_description
1 polymer ?
#
loop_
_entity_poly.entity_id
_entity_poly.type
_entity_poly.pdbx_seq_one_letter_code
_entity_poly.pdbx_strand_id
1 'polypeptide(L)'
;MPIAVVCPNGHRLACPDDRAGKTGKCPKCDTSFEIPFPADVAEAEPVAEADSSVSAESPEAEAASSPSNKAPADNIVFLCPNGHKLNGPSSLQGQPGQCPHCGAKFRIPVYDDESDQEQLETPEEDSTLGDGGDEDLLQLNIGEIEEAEEISIDDLEELSDIGSNDDAIDAEAVDEPVGEFYGDAEPVDIHPLARLFATLWNERQHGGVIEVHLAEREVILPDWWAESLSLESHGVFALQTADGSYVIETVAWDSIKRITVRRINELPDGVFA
;
A
#
# COMPACT_ATOMS: atom_id res chain seq x y z
N MET A 1 26.53 33.48 -14.25
CA MET A 1 25.18 33.82 -13.72
C MET A 1 24.72 32.63 -12.86
N PRO A 2 23.71 32.74 -11.98
CA PRO A 2 23.20 31.57 -11.26
C PRO A 2 22.10 30.88 -12.10
N ILE A 3 22.24 29.57 -12.32
CA ILE A 3 21.23 28.71 -12.95
C ILE A 3 20.18 28.34 -11.90
N ALA A 4 18.90 28.51 -12.23
CA ALA A 4 17.81 28.00 -11.42
C ALA A 4 17.54 26.53 -11.76
N VAL A 5 17.78 25.63 -10.81
CA VAL A 5 17.62 24.19 -11.00
C VAL A 5 16.61 23.65 -10.00
N VAL A 6 15.76 22.74 -10.44
CA VAL A 6 14.77 22.09 -9.59
C VAL A 6 15.26 20.67 -9.29
N CYS A 7 15.38 20.33 -8.01
CA CYS A 7 15.73 18.96 -7.63
C CYS A 7 14.53 18.01 -7.91
N PRO A 8 14.76 16.69 -8.03
CA PRO A 8 13.70 15.71 -8.29
C PRO A 8 12.53 15.74 -7.29
N ASN A 9 12.78 16.18 -6.06
CA ASN A 9 11.77 16.36 -5.01
C ASN A 9 11.09 17.75 -5.02
N GLY A 10 11.28 18.55 -6.08
CA GLY A 10 10.58 19.83 -6.27
C GLY A 10 11.23 21.07 -5.64
N HIS A 11 12.42 20.96 -5.04
CA HIS A 11 13.09 22.11 -4.43
C HIS A 11 13.82 22.97 -5.46
N ARG A 12 13.53 24.29 -5.47
CA ARG A 12 14.24 25.27 -6.30
C ARG A 12 15.59 25.65 -5.67
N LEU A 13 16.65 25.53 -6.44
CA LEU A 13 18.03 25.82 -6.05
C LEU A 13 18.66 26.79 -7.05
N ALA A 14 19.51 27.68 -6.55
CA ALA A 14 20.37 28.51 -7.38
C ALA A 14 21.77 27.88 -7.39
N CYS A 15 22.27 27.48 -8.56
CA CYS A 15 23.58 26.87 -8.71
C CYS A 15 24.46 27.74 -9.62
N PRO A 16 25.74 27.98 -9.29
CA PRO A 16 26.65 28.65 -10.21
C PRO A 16 26.90 27.82 -11.47
N ASP A 17 27.09 28.50 -12.60
CA ASP A 17 27.35 27.89 -13.92
C ASP A 17 28.48 26.84 -13.90
N ASP A 18 29.49 26.99 -13.03
CA ASP A 18 30.64 26.07 -12.91
C ASP A 18 30.27 24.64 -12.45
N ARG A 19 29.04 24.47 -11.97
CA ARG A 19 28.47 23.18 -11.54
C ARG A 19 27.48 22.60 -12.54
N ALA A 20 27.24 23.26 -13.67
CA ALA A 20 26.55 22.67 -14.80
C ALA A 20 27.26 21.38 -15.25
N GLY A 21 26.47 20.35 -15.54
CA GLY A 21 26.95 19.01 -15.92
C GLY A 21 27.58 18.18 -14.81
N LYS A 22 27.64 18.68 -13.57
CA LYS A 22 28.16 17.94 -12.42
C LYS A 22 27.03 17.43 -11.54
N THR A 23 27.25 16.31 -10.87
CA THR A 23 26.35 15.80 -9.84
C THR A 23 26.37 16.73 -8.63
N GLY A 24 25.24 17.38 -8.35
CA GLY A 24 25.02 18.21 -7.17
C GLY A 24 24.17 17.49 -6.14
N LYS A 25 24.22 17.94 -4.87
CA LYS A 25 23.29 17.50 -3.81
C LYS A 25 22.37 18.65 -3.43
N CYS A 26 21.10 18.33 -3.24
CA CYS A 26 20.15 19.31 -2.73
C CYS A 26 20.39 19.57 -1.23
N PRO A 27 20.62 20.82 -0.79
CA PRO A 27 20.80 21.15 0.64
C PRO A 27 19.54 20.97 1.50
N LYS A 28 18.36 20.73 0.90
CA LYS A 28 17.11 20.52 1.63
C LYS A 28 16.73 19.05 1.82
N CYS A 29 17.14 18.17 0.91
CA CYS A 29 16.71 16.77 0.91
C CYS A 29 17.84 15.77 0.60
N ASP A 30 19.08 16.25 0.51
CA ASP A 30 20.31 15.47 0.26
C ASP A 30 20.31 14.59 -1.00
N THR A 31 19.29 14.73 -1.86
CA THR A 31 19.17 13.97 -3.10
C THR A 31 20.22 14.44 -4.09
N SER A 32 20.99 13.50 -4.63
CA SER A 32 21.96 13.72 -5.70
C SER A 32 21.22 13.84 -7.04
N PHE A 33 21.52 14.87 -7.82
CA PHE A 33 20.95 15.06 -9.16
C PHE A 33 21.97 15.76 -10.06
N GLU A 34 21.85 15.56 -11.37
CA GLU A 34 22.71 16.23 -12.34
C GLU A 34 22.15 17.60 -12.69
N ILE A 35 23.01 18.61 -12.66
CA ILE A 35 22.64 19.97 -13.02
C ILE A 35 22.67 20.07 -14.54
N PRO A 36 21.54 20.32 -15.22
CA PRO A 36 21.52 20.45 -16.67
C PRO A 36 22.40 21.61 -17.09
N PHE A 37 23.12 21.44 -18.21
CA PHE A 37 23.75 22.57 -18.85
C PHE A 37 22.66 23.56 -19.27
N PRO A 38 22.85 24.87 -19.03
CA PRO A 38 22.07 25.85 -19.73
C PRO A 38 22.52 25.79 -21.18
N ALA A 39 21.93 24.88 -21.97
CA ALA A 39 21.95 25.05 -23.40
C ALA A 39 21.25 26.38 -23.66
N ASP A 40 21.92 27.30 -24.38
CA ASP A 40 21.32 28.48 -24.95
C ASP A 40 20.10 28.06 -25.78
N VAL A 41 18.93 28.02 -25.14
CA VAL A 41 17.64 28.02 -25.81
C VAL A 41 17.32 29.48 -26.05
N ALA A 42 17.89 30.00 -27.14
CA ALA A 42 17.25 31.06 -27.88
C ALA A 42 15.79 30.65 -28.14
N GLU A 43 14.89 31.60 -27.93
CA GLU A 43 13.45 31.54 -28.18
C GLU A 43 13.03 30.61 -29.32
N ALA A 44 12.07 29.73 -29.06
CA ALA A 44 10.97 29.47 -30.01
C ALA A 44 9.82 28.72 -29.34
N GLU A 45 8.66 29.35 -29.39
CA GLU A 45 7.31 28.82 -29.16
C GLU A 45 6.88 27.77 -30.25
N PRO A 46 5.72 27.10 -30.12
CA PRO A 46 5.56 25.66 -30.37
C PRO A 46 4.97 25.27 -31.75
N VAL A 47 4.84 23.95 -31.92
CA VAL A 47 4.12 23.13 -32.93
C VAL A 47 4.76 22.97 -34.33
N ALA A 48 5.14 21.75 -34.67
CA ALA A 48 4.77 21.06 -35.91
C ALA A 48 5.37 19.64 -35.97
N GLU A 49 4.59 18.76 -36.58
CA GLU A 49 4.78 17.33 -36.74
C GLU A 49 5.83 16.95 -37.81
N ALA A 50 5.99 15.64 -37.99
CA ALA A 50 6.68 14.90 -39.06
C ALA A 50 8.18 14.64 -38.83
N ASP A 51 8.58 13.41 -38.51
CA ASP A 51 8.72 12.24 -39.39
C ASP A 51 10.15 12.12 -39.98
N SER A 52 10.67 10.90 -39.89
CA SER A 52 11.73 10.34 -40.73
C SER A 52 13.19 10.83 -40.62
N SER A 53 13.97 9.98 -39.95
CA SER A 53 14.95 9.09 -40.60
C SER A 53 16.37 9.58 -40.90
N VAL A 54 17.31 8.63 -40.67
CA VAL A 54 18.67 8.43 -41.25
C VAL A 54 19.72 9.51 -41.01
N SER A 55 21.02 9.26 -40.87
CA SER A 55 21.88 8.08 -40.68
C SER A 55 23.30 8.65 -40.58
N ALA A 56 24.13 8.08 -39.70
CA ALA A 56 25.60 8.01 -39.81
C ALA A 56 26.35 9.37 -39.81
N GLU A 57 27.59 9.52 -39.37
CA GLU A 57 28.76 8.64 -39.43
C GLU A 57 29.69 8.90 -38.24
N SER A 58 30.31 7.82 -37.75
CA SER A 58 31.53 7.81 -36.95
C SER A 58 32.74 8.16 -37.84
N PRO A 59 33.87 8.61 -37.29
CA PRO A 59 35.00 7.69 -37.06
C PRO A 59 35.63 7.85 -35.66
N GLU A 60 35.99 6.76 -34.96
CA GLU A 60 37.31 6.08 -34.96
C GLU A 60 38.48 7.04 -34.69
N ALA A 61 39.36 6.85 -33.69
CA ALA A 61 39.94 5.62 -33.14
C ALA A 61 40.47 5.94 -31.70
N GLU A 62 40.25 5.10 -30.68
CA GLU A 62 41.05 3.91 -30.29
C GLU A 62 42.50 4.29 -29.90
N ALA A 63 43.18 3.79 -28.87
CA ALA A 63 43.09 2.60 -28.02
C ALA A 63 44.27 2.77 -27.01
N ALA A 64 44.50 2.01 -25.93
CA ALA A 64 43.84 0.94 -25.23
C ALA A 64 44.75 0.61 -24.02
N SER A 65 44.18 -0.04 -23.00
CA SER A 65 44.69 -1.25 -22.32
C SER A 65 43.87 -1.41 -21.03
N SER A 66 43.24 -2.52 -20.68
CA SER A 66 43.08 -3.85 -21.28
C SER A 66 42.09 -4.65 -20.38
N PRO A 67 41.66 -5.85 -20.79
CA PRO A 67 40.31 -6.37 -20.55
C PRO A 67 40.22 -7.51 -19.51
N SER A 68 39.02 -7.79 -19.02
CA SER A 68 38.62 -9.13 -18.58
C SER A 68 37.13 -9.37 -18.77
N ASN A 69 36.86 -10.06 -19.87
CA ASN A 69 35.85 -11.08 -20.11
C ASN A 69 35.04 -11.55 -18.87
N LYS A 70 33.69 -11.44 -18.90
CA LYS A 70 32.76 -12.47 -18.35
C LYS A 70 31.29 -12.16 -18.64
N ALA A 71 30.67 -13.09 -19.38
CA ALA A 71 29.26 -13.51 -19.40
C ALA A 71 28.14 -12.47 -19.70
N PRO A 72 27.02 -12.90 -20.30
CA PRO A 72 25.79 -12.10 -20.28
C PRO A 72 25.45 -11.81 -18.81
N ALA A 73 25.17 -10.55 -18.49
CA ALA A 73 24.80 -10.17 -17.14
C ALA A 73 23.41 -10.74 -16.84
N ASP A 74 23.37 -11.86 -16.11
CA ASP A 74 22.13 -12.42 -15.59
C ASP A 74 21.54 -11.40 -14.62
N ASN A 75 20.49 -10.72 -15.08
CA ASN A 75 19.76 -9.75 -14.29
C ASN A 75 18.83 -10.53 -13.36
N ILE A 76 19.12 -10.48 -12.07
CA ILE A 76 18.22 -11.01 -11.06
C ILE A 76 17.20 -9.96 -10.65
N VAL A 77 15.99 -10.44 -10.36
CA VAL A 77 14.89 -9.63 -9.84
C VAL A 77 14.74 -9.96 -8.37
N PHE A 78 14.86 -8.95 -7.51
CA PHE A 78 14.73 -9.12 -6.07
C PHE A 78 13.94 -7.98 -5.43
N LEU A 79 13.46 -8.22 -4.21
CA LEU A 79 12.66 -7.26 -3.45
C LEU A 79 13.51 -6.64 -2.33
N CYS A 80 13.43 -5.32 -2.19
CA CYS A 80 13.89 -4.61 -1.00
C CYS A 80 13.04 -5.01 0.22
N PRO A 81 13.54 -4.89 1.47
CA PRO A 81 12.74 -5.10 2.69
C PRO A 81 11.38 -4.37 2.72
N ASN A 82 11.27 -3.22 2.05
CA ASN A 82 10.03 -2.43 1.96
C ASN A 82 9.19 -2.79 0.71
N GLY A 83 9.45 -3.95 0.09
CA GLY A 83 8.64 -4.48 -1.01
C GLY A 83 8.87 -3.89 -2.40
N HIS A 84 9.85 -2.99 -2.60
CA HIS A 84 10.17 -2.47 -3.94
C HIS A 84 10.87 -3.51 -4.81
N LYS A 85 10.38 -3.71 -6.03
CA LYS A 85 10.97 -4.61 -7.04
C LYS A 85 12.18 -3.94 -7.68
N LEU A 86 13.35 -4.54 -7.51
CA LEU A 86 14.63 -4.06 -8.02
C LEU A 86 15.23 -5.11 -8.95
N ASN A 87 15.86 -4.63 -10.01
CA ASN A 87 16.58 -5.45 -10.97
C ASN A 87 18.04 -5.07 -10.88
N GLY A 88 18.91 -6.06 -10.72
CA GLY A 88 20.35 -5.84 -10.64
C GLY A 88 21.10 -7.05 -11.16
N PRO A 89 22.37 -6.88 -11.57
CA PRO A 89 23.19 -7.99 -12.01
C PRO A 89 23.40 -8.99 -10.87
N SER A 90 23.46 -10.28 -11.21
CA SER A 90 23.78 -11.39 -10.31
C SER A 90 25.08 -11.17 -9.52
N SER A 91 26.03 -10.40 -10.07
CA SER A 91 27.27 -9.99 -9.39
C SER A 91 27.07 -9.19 -8.09
N LEU A 92 25.89 -8.59 -7.88
CA LEU A 92 25.58 -7.84 -6.65
C LEU A 92 24.98 -8.73 -5.54
N GLN A 93 24.74 -10.01 -5.80
CA GLN A 93 24.29 -10.96 -4.78
C GLN A 93 25.28 -10.99 -3.60
N GLY A 94 24.74 -10.98 -2.38
CA GLY A 94 25.51 -10.95 -1.13
C GLY A 94 26.11 -9.59 -0.75
N GLN A 95 26.15 -8.62 -1.68
CA GLN A 95 26.65 -7.26 -1.41
C GLN A 95 25.59 -6.38 -0.73
N PRO A 96 26.02 -5.37 0.05
CA PRO A 96 25.10 -4.37 0.58
C PRO A 96 24.56 -3.49 -0.55
N GLY A 97 23.25 -3.51 -0.74
CA GLY A 97 22.51 -2.64 -1.65
C GLY A 97 21.74 -1.55 -0.91
N GLN A 98 21.37 -0.51 -1.65
CA GLN A 98 20.45 0.53 -1.18
C GLN A 98 19.31 0.67 -2.17
N CYS A 99 18.07 0.71 -1.65
CA CYS A 99 16.90 0.85 -2.51
C CYS A 99 16.80 2.30 -3.01
N PRO A 100 16.64 2.54 -4.33
CA PRO A 100 16.43 3.88 -4.87
C PRO A 100 15.06 4.47 -4.51
N HIS A 101 14.06 3.65 -4.18
CA HIS A 101 12.70 4.11 -3.88
C HIS A 101 12.51 4.52 -2.41
N CYS A 102 13.04 3.74 -1.46
CA CYS A 102 12.87 4.03 -0.02
C CYS A 102 14.18 4.33 0.71
N GLY A 103 15.35 4.18 0.08
CA GLY A 103 16.64 4.43 0.70
C GLY A 103 17.09 3.36 1.72
N ALA A 104 16.30 2.30 1.94
CA ALA A 104 16.67 1.23 2.87
C ALA A 104 17.96 0.53 2.41
N LYS A 105 18.86 0.28 3.35
CA LYS A 105 20.10 -0.50 3.15
C LYS A 105 19.81 -1.96 3.47
N PHE A 106 20.13 -2.87 2.57
CA PHE A 106 19.86 -4.30 2.71
C PHE A 106 20.94 -5.12 2.03
N ARG A 107 20.97 -6.43 2.25
CA ARG A 107 21.85 -7.35 1.51
C ARG A 107 21.04 -8.04 0.43
N ILE A 108 21.59 -8.10 -0.77
CA ILE A 108 20.93 -8.74 -1.91
C ILE A 108 20.98 -10.26 -1.70
N PRO A 109 19.85 -10.98 -1.74
CA PRO A 109 19.83 -12.43 -1.58
C PRO A 109 20.70 -13.11 -2.64
N VAL A 110 21.38 -14.18 -2.25
CA VAL A 110 22.12 -15.04 -3.17
C VAL A 110 21.14 -16.11 -3.65
N TYR A 111 20.97 -16.21 -4.96
CA TYR A 111 20.22 -17.29 -5.60
C TYR A 111 21.24 -18.11 -6.38
N ASP A 112 21.43 -19.36 -5.99
CA ASP A 112 22.18 -20.32 -6.79
C ASP A 112 21.40 -20.55 -8.09
N ASP A 113 22.01 -20.18 -9.20
CA ASP A 113 21.43 -20.32 -10.53
C ASP A 113 21.62 -21.79 -10.97
N GLU A 114 20.63 -22.64 -10.72
CA GLU A 114 20.59 -24.02 -11.22
C GLU A 114 20.09 -24.08 -12.69
N SER A 115 20.48 -23.13 -13.53
CA SER A 115 20.21 -23.19 -14.96
C SER A 115 21.28 -24.03 -15.66
N ASP A 116 20.97 -25.27 -16.02
CA ASP A 116 20.82 -25.66 -17.44
C ASP A 116 20.94 -27.18 -17.65
N GLN A 117 20.02 -27.67 -18.50
CA GLN A 117 20.01 -28.94 -19.25
C GLN A 117 19.29 -30.16 -18.64
N GLU A 118 17.97 -30.08 -18.46
CA GLU A 118 17.09 -31.23 -18.75
C GLU A 118 16.36 -31.00 -20.08
N GLN A 119 17.12 -31.21 -21.15
CA GLN A 119 16.61 -31.52 -22.47
C GLN A 119 16.41 -33.05 -22.51
N LEU A 120 15.24 -33.50 -23.00
CA LEU A 120 14.79 -34.89 -23.14
C LEU A 120 14.41 -35.51 -21.76
N GLU A 121 13.19 -35.99 -21.52
CA GLU A 121 12.43 -36.95 -22.33
C GLU A 121 10.92 -36.75 -22.11
N THR A 122 10.17 -36.77 -23.20
CA THR A 122 8.76 -37.16 -23.22
C THR A 122 8.67 -38.68 -23.02
N PRO A 123 7.96 -39.22 -22.02
CA PRO A 123 7.46 -40.58 -22.08
C PRO A 123 6.04 -40.52 -22.65
N GLU A 124 5.96 -40.95 -23.90
CA GLU A 124 4.73 -41.32 -24.58
C GLU A 124 4.10 -42.51 -23.84
N GLU A 125 2.82 -42.35 -23.49
CA GLU A 125 1.73 -43.33 -23.47
C GLU A 125 2.09 -44.83 -23.41
N ASP A 126 1.70 -45.53 -22.34
CA ASP A 126 1.04 -46.85 -22.50
C ASP A 126 0.25 -47.30 -21.24
N SER A 127 -1.04 -47.59 -21.49
CA SER A 127 -1.98 -48.53 -20.84
C SER A 127 -2.03 -48.72 -19.31
N THR A 128 -3.24 -48.59 -18.73
CA THR A 128 -4.16 -49.73 -18.47
C THR A 128 -5.39 -49.31 -17.65
N LEU A 129 -6.53 -49.89 -18.03
CA LEU A 129 -7.83 -49.83 -17.35
C LEU A 129 -7.86 -50.73 -16.10
N GLY A 130 -8.43 -50.22 -15.01
CA GLY A 130 -9.00 -50.95 -13.87
C GLY A 130 -9.59 -49.89 -12.92
N ASP A 131 -10.90 -49.69 -12.79
CA ASP A 131 -12.00 -50.56 -12.34
C ASP A 131 -11.79 -51.17 -10.94
N GLY A 132 -12.56 -50.63 -9.98
CA GLY A 132 -12.70 -51.06 -8.58
C GLY A 132 -11.69 -50.43 -7.62
N GLY A 133 -12.05 -49.77 -6.53
CA GLY A 133 -13.34 -49.63 -5.86
C GLY A 133 -13.10 -49.64 -4.35
N ASP A 134 -12.92 -48.46 -3.74
CA ASP A 134 -12.96 -48.18 -2.31
C ASP A 134 -12.81 -46.65 -2.18
N GLU A 135 -13.86 -45.87 -1.91
CA GLU A 135 -14.61 -45.75 -0.66
C GLU A 135 -13.74 -45.42 0.57
N ASP A 136 -12.97 -44.33 0.49
CA ASP A 136 -12.53 -43.61 1.69
C ASP A 136 -12.95 -42.13 1.61
N LEU A 137 -14.24 -41.95 1.86
CA LEU A 137 -14.86 -40.68 2.23
C LEU A 137 -14.21 -40.19 3.52
N LEU A 138 -13.45 -39.09 3.43
CA LEU A 138 -13.07 -38.30 4.59
C LEU A 138 -14.33 -37.79 5.28
N GLN A 139 -14.75 -38.52 6.31
CA GLN A 139 -15.70 -38.08 7.33
C GLN A 139 -15.13 -36.85 8.02
N LEU A 140 -15.52 -35.67 7.52
CA LEU A 140 -15.57 -34.48 8.35
C LEU A 140 -16.61 -34.76 9.43
N ASN A 141 -16.11 -35.07 10.62
CA ASN A 141 -16.86 -35.01 11.87
C ASN A 141 -17.39 -33.58 12.05
N ILE A 142 -18.58 -33.33 11.52
CA ILE A 142 -19.49 -32.29 11.99
C ILE A 142 -19.99 -32.80 13.34
N GLY A 143 -19.21 -32.51 14.38
CA GLY A 143 -19.63 -32.64 15.76
C GLY A 143 -20.56 -31.49 16.09
N GLU A 144 -21.82 -31.86 16.32
CA GLU A 144 -22.75 -31.28 17.29
C GLU A 144 -22.78 -29.74 17.39
N ILE A 145 -23.75 -29.19 16.67
CA ILE A 145 -24.34 -27.88 16.92
C ILE A 145 -25.19 -28.03 18.18
N GLU A 146 -24.60 -27.81 19.35
CA GLU A 146 -25.36 -27.59 20.59
C GLU A 146 -25.61 -26.08 20.75
N GLU A 147 -26.89 -25.75 20.65
CA GLU A 147 -27.61 -24.68 21.38
C GLU A 147 -27.09 -23.24 21.23
N ALA A 148 -27.80 -22.52 20.36
CA ALA A 148 -27.98 -21.08 20.49
C ALA A 148 -28.67 -20.78 21.83
N GLU A 149 -27.92 -20.29 22.82
CA GLU A 149 -28.50 -19.52 23.92
C GLU A 149 -28.88 -18.13 23.40
N GLU A 150 -30.18 -17.90 23.36
CA GLU A 150 -30.78 -16.58 23.20
C GLU A 150 -30.36 -15.71 24.40
N ILE A 151 -29.55 -14.67 24.15
CA ILE A 151 -29.29 -13.64 25.16
C ILE A 151 -30.56 -12.79 25.27
N SER A 152 -31.40 -13.08 26.26
CA SER A 152 -32.54 -12.26 26.63
C SER A 152 -32.08 -10.91 27.19
N ILE A 153 -32.69 -9.84 26.69
CA ILE A 153 -32.38 -8.43 26.98
C ILE A 153 -33.09 -7.98 28.27
N ASP A 154 -32.95 -8.74 29.37
CA ASP A 154 -33.61 -8.45 30.66
C ASP A 154 -32.65 -8.48 31.87
N ASP A 155 -31.33 -8.50 31.66
CA ASP A 155 -30.34 -8.60 32.75
C ASP A 155 -29.36 -7.41 32.80
N LEU A 156 -29.92 -6.19 32.86
CA LEU A 156 -29.16 -4.94 33.03
C LEU A 156 -29.81 -3.98 34.04
N GLU A 157 -30.45 -4.53 35.08
CA GLU A 157 -31.07 -3.77 36.19
C GLU A 157 -30.48 -4.10 37.58
N GLU A 158 -29.22 -4.53 37.70
CA GLU A 158 -28.63 -4.82 39.03
C GLU A 158 -27.27 -4.16 39.29
N LEU A 159 -27.21 -2.82 39.14
CA LEU A 159 -26.26 -1.98 39.88
C LEU A 159 -26.92 -0.70 40.43
N SER A 160 -28.14 -0.81 40.96
CA SER A 160 -28.77 0.22 41.79
C SER A 160 -28.80 -0.21 43.26
N ASP A 161 -27.62 -0.41 43.86
CA ASP A 161 -27.54 -0.54 45.32
C ASP A 161 -26.19 -0.03 45.85
N ILE A 162 -26.09 1.31 45.93
CA ILE A 162 -25.11 1.97 46.80
C ILE A 162 -25.86 3.02 47.62
N GLY A 163 -26.34 2.57 48.77
CA GLY A 163 -26.25 3.30 50.04
C GLY A 163 -27.05 4.58 50.16
N SER A 164 -28.25 4.44 50.73
CA SER A 164 -28.89 5.48 51.54
C SER A 164 -27.92 6.03 52.58
N ASN A 165 -27.54 7.29 52.43
CA ASN A 165 -27.07 8.11 53.54
C ASN A 165 -27.98 9.33 53.62
N ASP A 166 -29.01 9.21 54.46
CA ASP A 166 -29.79 10.33 54.99
C ASP A 166 -28.85 11.23 55.79
N ASP A 167 -28.35 12.30 55.18
CA ASP A 167 -27.85 13.46 55.92
C ASP A 167 -28.40 14.73 55.29
N ALA A 168 -29.20 15.42 56.09
CA ALA A 168 -29.89 16.65 55.74
C ALA A 168 -28.88 17.73 55.37
N ILE A 169 -28.90 18.15 54.11
CA ILE A 169 -28.30 19.39 53.66
C ILE A 169 -29.38 20.31 53.11
N ASP A 170 -29.32 21.51 53.67
CA ASP A 170 -30.24 22.62 53.62
C ASP A 170 -30.53 23.08 52.18
N ALA A 171 -31.81 23.31 51.92
CA ALA A 171 -32.33 23.73 50.64
C ALA A 171 -32.17 25.25 50.49
N GLU A 172 -31.06 25.68 49.89
CA GLU A 172 -30.96 27.01 49.30
C GLU A 172 -30.76 26.86 47.78
N ALA A 173 -31.73 27.42 47.06
CA ALA A 173 -31.91 27.38 45.63
C ALA A 173 -30.64 27.76 44.83
N VAL A 174 -30.19 26.82 44.00
CA VAL A 174 -29.54 27.12 42.72
C VAL A 174 -30.34 26.39 41.64
N ASP A 175 -31.24 27.16 41.04
CA ASP A 175 -31.90 26.87 39.76
C ASP A 175 -30.81 26.90 38.67
N GLU A 176 -30.01 25.83 38.60
CA GLU A 176 -29.11 25.61 37.47
C GLU A 176 -29.94 24.92 36.38
N PRO A 177 -30.17 25.56 35.23
CA PRO A 177 -30.82 24.87 34.13
C PRO A 177 -29.91 23.72 33.74
N VAL A 178 -30.48 22.50 33.74
CA VAL A 178 -29.90 21.34 33.07
C VAL A 178 -29.80 21.74 31.61
N GLY A 179 -28.66 22.35 31.26
CA GLY A 179 -28.37 22.84 29.94
C GLY A 179 -28.43 21.64 29.02
N GLU A 180 -29.52 21.56 28.28
CA GLU A 180 -29.62 20.81 27.04
C GLU A 180 -28.36 21.12 26.23
N PHE A 181 -27.34 20.28 26.37
CA PHE A 181 -26.15 20.24 25.55
C PHE A 181 -26.52 19.65 24.17
N TYR A 182 -27.61 20.15 23.57
CA TYR A 182 -27.75 20.21 22.13
C TYR A 182 -26.88 21.38 21.68
N GLY A 183 -25.56 21.21 21.87
CA GLY A 183 -24.60 21.99 21.12
C GLY A 183 -25.00 21.81 19.67
N ASP A 184 -25.32 22.92 19.03
CA ASP A 184 -25.43 23.06 17.58
C ASP A 184 -24.32 22.20 16.98
N ALA A 185 -24.69 21.03 16.44
CA ALA A 185 -23.72 20.08 15.92
C ALA A 185 -23.18 20.73 14.65
N GLU A 186 -22.13 21.53 14.81
CA GLU A 186 -21.38 22.14 13.73
C GLU A 186 -21.14 21.03 12.70
N PRO A 187 -21.40 21.30 11.41
CA PRO A 187 -21.30 20.27 10.37
C PRO A 187 -19.88 19.69 10.42
N VAL A 188 -19.78 18.45 10.89
CA VAL A 188 -18.47 17.78 10.99
C VAL A 188 -17.92 17.63 9.59
N ASP A 189 -16.69 18.12 9.38
CA ASP A 189 -16.04 18.05 8.07
C ASP A 189 -15.67 16.60 7.77
N ILE A 190 -16.55 15.89 7.08
CA ILE A 190 -16.31 14.49 6.71
C ILE A 190 -15.32 14.45 5.55
N HIS A 191 -14.22 13.72 5.74
CA HIS A 191 -13.24 13.50 4.68
C HIS A 191 -13.90 12.92 3.41
N PRO A 192 -13.58 13.41 2.19
CA PRO A 192 -14.19 12.90 0.96
C PRO A 192 -14.03 11.38 0.78
N LEU A 193 -12.86 10.85 1.18
CA LEU A 193 -12.60 9.41 1.15
C LEU A 193 -13.45 8.64 2.17
N ALA A 194 -13.75 9.21 3.34
CA ALA A 194 -14.62 8.58 4.33
C ALA A 194 -16.05 8.43 3.79
N ARG A 195 -16.57 9.46 3.09
CA ARG A 195 -17.88 9.41 2.43
C ARG A 195 -17.92 8.34 1.34
N LEU A 196 -16.87 8.28 0.50
CA LEU A 196 -16.77 7.24 -0.53
C LEU A 196 -16.65 5.85 0.10
N PHE A 197 -15.86 5.72 1.15
CA PHE A 197 -15.67 4.46 1.87
C PHE A 197 -17.00 3.95 2.43
N ALA A 198 -17.82 4.83 3.01
CA ALA A 198 -19.15 4.49 3.51
C ALA A 198 -20.03 3.85 2.42
N THR A 199 -20.05 4.45 1.22
CA THR A 199 -20.79 3.91 0.07
C THR A 199 -20.26 2.54 -0.34
N LEU A 200 -18.93 2.40 -0.46
CA LEU A 200 -18.31 1.12 -0.82
C LEU A 200 -18.51 0.04 0.25
N TRP A 201 -18.57 0.43 1.53
CA TRP A 201 -18.79 -0.46 2.66
C TRP A 201 -20.11 -1.23 2.57
N ASN A 202 -21.14 -0.58 2.02
CA ASN A 202 -22.45 -1.20 1.81
C ASN A 202 -22.39 -2.43 0.90
N GLU A 203 -21.41 -2.50 -0.01
CA GLU A 203 -21.24 -3.64 -0.92
C GLU A 203 -20.89 -4.95 -0.21
N ARG A 204 -20.42 -4.90 1.04
CA ARG A 204 -20.21 -6.11 1.84
C ARG A 204 -21.51 -6.87 2.12
N GLN A 205 -22.66 -6.18 2.16
CA GLN A 205 -23.97 -6.83 2.31
C GLN A 205 -24.31 -7.74 1.12
N HIS A 206 -23.74 -7.46 -0.05
CA HIS A 206 -23.90 -8.24 -1.28
C HIS A 206 -22.77 -9.27 -1.49
N GLY A 207 -21.95 -9.54 -0.47
CA GLY A 207 -20.81 -10.46 -0.53
C GLY A 207 -19.51 -9.83 -1.04
N GLY A 208 -19.48 -8.50 -1.22
CA GLY A 208 -18.28 -7.77 -1.55
C GLY A 208 -17.21 -7.88 -0.45
N VAL A 209 -15.94 -7.95 -0.85
CA VAL A 209 -14.80 -7.91 0.07
C VAL A 209 -14.03 -6.62 -0.16
N ILE A 210 -13.82 -5.85 0.90
CA ILE A 210 -13.16 -4.56 0.83
C ILE A 210 -11.70 -4.72 1.21
N GLU A 211 -10.84 -4.22 0.33
CA GLU A 211 -9.41 -4.14 0.53
C GLU A 211 -9.00 -2.68 0.57
N VAL A 212 -8.35 -2.28 1.66
CA VAL A 212 -7.74 -0.95 1.79
C VAL A 212 -6.25 -1.10 1.60
N HIS A 213 -5.72 -0.45 0.57
CA HIS A 213 -4.31 -0.48 0.22
C HIS A 213 -3.65 0.79 0.73
N LEU A 214 -2.75 0.65 1.69
CA LEU A 214 -2.00 1.74 2.29
C LEU A 214 -0.76 2.08 1.45
N ALA A 215 -0.13 3.23 1.75
CA ALA A 215 1.26 3.43 1.37
C ALA A 215 2.10 2.29 1.96
N GLU A 216 3.15 1.83 1.27
CA GLU A 216 4.03 0.72 1.71
C GLU A 216 3.56 -0.73 1.39
N ARG A 217 2.57 -0.91 0.50
CA ARG A 217 2.05 -2.22 0.05
C ARG A 217 1.39 -3.05 1.15
N GLU A 218 1.09 -2.43 2.27
CA GLU A 218 0.22 -3.00 3.27
C GLU A 218 -1.22 -3.00 2.75
N VAL A 219 -1.90 -4.12 2.93
CA VAL A 219 -3.29 -4.30 2.55
C VAL A 219 -4.02 -4.79 3.78
N ILE A 220 -4.98 -4.02 4.23
CA ILE A 220 -5.87 -4.41 5.32
C ILE A 220 -7.19 -4.91 4.73
N LEU A 221 -7.70 -6.00 5.30
CA LEU A 221 -9.01 -6.57 5.01
C LEU A 221 -9.89 -6.35 6.24
N PRO A 222 -10.46 -5.15 6.39
CA PRO A 222 -11.26 -4.82 7.56
C PRO A 222 -12.52 -5.69 7.66
N ASP A 223 -12.70 -6.31 8.82
CA ASP A 223 -13.91 -7.05 9.19
C ASP A 223 -14.98 -6.12 9.75
N TRP A 224 -14.57 -5.04 10.41
CA TRP A 224 -15.45 -3.98 10.88
C TRP A 224 -14.88 -2.59 10.58
N TRP A 225 -15.78 -1.62 10.48
CA TRP A 225 -15.48 -0.21 10.30
C TRP A 225 -16.37 0.60 11.24
N ALA A 226 -15.77 1.51 12.00
CA ALA A 226 -16.48 2.36 12.94
C ALA A 226 -16.75 3.74 12.32
N GLU A 227 -17.88 3.91 11.62
CA GLU A 227 -18.24 5.14 10.91
C GLU A 227 -18.19 6.39 11.81
N SER A 228 -18.74 6.30 13.02
CA SER A 228 -18.77 7.42 13.97
C SER A 228 -17.39 7.86 14.46
N LEU A 229 -16.39 6.97 14.43
CA LEU A 229 -15.01 7.26 14.79
C LEU A 229 -14.13 7.58 13.57
N SER A 230 -14.66 7.38 12.37
CA SER A 230 -13.94 7.45 11.10
C SER A 230 -14.20 8.77 10.37
N LEU A 231 -14.02 9.88 11.08
CA LEU A 231 -14.32 11.22 10.58
C LEU A 231 -13.04 11.92 10.07
N GLU A 232 -13.17 13.20 9.72
CA GLU A 232 -12.13 14.20 9.42
C GLU A 232 -10.77 13.71 8.86
N SER A 233 -9.96 13.01 9.65
CA SER A 233 -8.57 12.69 9.33
C SER A 233 -8.24 11.19 9.27
N HIS A 234 -9.01 10.32 9.91
CA HIS A 234 -8.67 8.90 10.02
C HIS A 234 -9.89 7.98 9.90
N GLY A 235 -9.67 6.77 9.39
CA GLY A 235 -10.60 5.66 9.46
C GLY A 235 -10.20 4.69 10.58
N VAL A 236 -11.18 4.18 11.31
CA VAL A 236 -10.99 3.17 12.36
C VAL A 236 -11.55 1.84 11.89
N PHE A 237 -10.68 0.85 11.81
CA PHE A 237 -10.97 -0.48 11.30
C PHE A 237 -10.71 -1.53 12.38
N ALA A 238 -11.46 -2.62 12.37
CA ALA A 238 -11.13 -3.79 13.17
C ALA A 238 -11.00 -5.03 12.30
N LEU A 239 -10.06 -5.89 12.66
CA LEU A 239 -9.74 -7.14 11.99
C LEU A 239 -9.79 -8.27 13.02
N GLN A 240 -10.33 -9.42 12.64
CA GLN A 240 -10.26 -10.62 13.44
C GLN A 240 -9.03 -11.45 13.05
N THR A 241 -8.18 -11.73 14.02
CA THR A 241 -7.02 -12.60 13.86
C THR A 241 -7.45 -14.07 13.93
N ALA A 242 -6.64 -14.98 13.38
CA ALA A 242 -6.91 -16.42 13.36
C ALA A 242 -7.04 -17.06 14.76
N ASP A 243 -6.51 -16.42 15.81
CA ASP A 243 -6.64 -16.84 17.20
C ASP A 243 -7.94 -16.36 17.87
N GLY A 244 -8.81 -15.69 17.11
CA GLY A 244 -10.07 -15.12 17.60
C GLY A 244 -9.92 -13.75 18.27
N SER A 245 -8.69 -13.23 18.40
CA SER A 245 -8.46 -11.89 18.92
C SER A 245 -8.80 -10.81 17.89
N TYR A 246 -9.08 -9.59 18.36
CA TYR A 246 -9.39 -8.45 17.51
C TYR A 246 -8.22 -7.45 17.52
N VAL A 247 -7.85 -6.97 16.33
CA VAL A 247 -6.93 -5.85 16.14
C VAL A 247 -7.74 -4.65 15.70
N ILE A 248 -7.63 -3.54 16.43
CA ILE A 248 -8.21 -2.26 16.03
C ILE A 248 -7.08 -1.39 15.49
N GLU A 249 -7.24 -0.92 14.26
CA GLU A 249 -6.25 -0.12 13.55
C GLU A 249 -6.86 1.22 13.15
N THR A 250 -6.09 2.29 13.34
CA THR A 250 -6.46 3.65 12.93
C THR A 250 -5.56 4.08 11.79
N VAL A 251 -6.16 4.41 10.65
CA VAL A 251 -5.48 4.69 9.40
C VAL A 251 -5.80 6.11 8.97
N ALA A 252 -4.79 6.93 8.67
CA ALA A 252 -5.02 8.26 8.12
C ALA A 252 -5.63 8.18 6.72
N TRP A 253 -6.69 8.94 6.44
CA TRP A 253 -7.34 8.91 5.13
C TRP A 253 -6.38 9.23 3.98
N ASP A 254 -5.45 10.17 4.19
CA ASP A 254 -4.42 10.56 3.22
C ASP A 254 -3.36 9.46 2.94
N SER A 255 -3.26 8.47 3.82
CA SER A 255 -2.34 7.34 3.66
C SER A 255 -2.90 6.25 2.73
N ILE A 256 -4.21 6.21 2.54
CA ILE A 256 -4.87 5.24 1.68
C ILE A 256 -4.59 5.58 0.22
N LYS A 257 -4.00 4.64 -0.52
CA LYS A 257 -3.67 4.80 -1.94
C LYS A 257 -4.75 4.26 -2.85
N ARG A 258 -5.46 3.22 -2.43
CA ARG A 258 -6.51 2.58 -3.21
C ARG A 258 -7.46 1.81 -2.30
N ILE A 259 -8.75 1.90 -2.60
CA ILE A 259 -9.78 1.01 -2.05
C ILE A 259 -10.22 0.10 -3.20
N THR A 260 -10.26 -1.21 -2.96
CA THR A 260 -10.74 -2.19 -3.94
C THR A 260 -11.88 -2.97 -3.32
N VAL A 261 -13.01 -3.04 -4.01
CA VAL A 261 -14.11 -3.94 -3.65
C VAL A 261 -14.09 -5.11 -4.62
N ARG A 262 -13.90 -6.32 -4.10
CA ARG A 262 -13.85 -7.58 -4.87
C ARG A 262 -15.12 -8.39 -4.68
N ARG A 263 -15.31 -9.41 -5.53
CA ARG A 263 -16.45 -10.36 -5.46
C ARG A 263 -17.82 -9.69 -5.57
N ILE A 264 -17.89 -8.59 -6.32
CA ILE A 264 -19.15 -7.94 -6.65
C ILE A 264 -19.80 -8.72 -7.80
N ASN A 265 -21.01 -9.23 -7.59
CA ASN A 265 -21.77 -9.93 -8.62
C ASN A 265 -22.62 -8.98 -9.48
N GLU A 266 -23.06 -7.87 -8.89
CA GLU A 266 -23.87 -6.82 -9.54
C GLU A 266 -23.25 -5.45 -9.26
N LEU A 267 -23.03 -4.66 -10.30
CA LEU A 267 -22.45 -3.32 -10.16
C LEU A 267 -23.37 -2.44 -9.31
N PRO A 268 -22.83 -1.70 -8.32
CA PRO A 268 -23.65 -0.85 -7.47
C PRO A 268 -24.32 0.26 -8.28
N ASP A 269 -25.65 0.31 -8.20
CA ASP A 269 -26.47 1.35 -8.80
C ASP A 269 -26.15 2.72 -8.16
N GLY A 270 -26.03 3.76 -8.99
CA GLY A 270 -25.75 5.12 -8.53
C GLY A 270 -24.27 5.46 -8.30
N VAL A 271 -23.36 4.48 -8.32
CA VAL A 271 -21.90 4.75 -8.30
C VAL A 271 -21.37 5.11 -9.69
N PHE A 272 -22.01 4.62 -10.76
CA PHE A 272 -21.55 4.74 -12.14
C PHE A 272 -22.54 5.45 -13.09
N ALA A 273 -23.44 6.28 -12.54
CA ALA A 273 -24.45 7.00 -13.32
C ALA A 273 -23.88 8.20 -14.09
#